data_AF-A0A1Z8UUS9-F1
#
_entry.id   AF-A0A1Z8UUS9-F1
#
_cell.length_a   1.000
_cell.length_b   1.000
_cell.length_c   1.000
_cell.angle_alpha   90.00
_cell.angle_beta   90.00
_cell.angle_gamma   90.00
#
_symmetry.space_group_name_H-M   'P 1'
#
loop_
_entity.id
_entity.type
_entity.pdbx_description
1 polymer ?
#
loop_
_entity_poly.entity_id
_entity_poly.type
_entity_poly.pdbx_seq_one_letter_code
_entity_poly.pdbx_strand_id
1 'polypeptide(L)'
;MSDKVKKPKVFFCSKCMYPSSSAVSLNFDENMVCTGCQVGLEKVEIDWDKRKSLLMNIIKEYKIKDSKYDCIIPVSGGKDSYFQTHLVTKELKLNPLLVTYNGNNYTKTGLKNVQNMREIFDVDHIFFTPSVKTLIKLNILGMNLMGDMNWHAHVGIRTYPIQTAVRYNIPLMFWGEHGRSDVGGMFSHDDFIEFTYRHFFEHGCRGYSWEDAITEGKKFNLEFNSSQLNAFKFPTDEEIEKVGVRGLYISNFFYWDANLHVQMMIEKYNFKESEEPFERTYRRMSNLDDMHENGIHDYMKFVKFGYGRCTDHTSKDIRSGKLTRDQAISEVRKRDHIKSNDLARWLDYVGWTEKQFDCIADTFRDPRVWWIKNGEWWKDNIWGEPSSYGSVNLDKDKWQKYYIE
;
A
#
# COMPACT_ATOMS: atom_id res chain seq x y z
N MET A 1 -18.42 36.55 11.49
CA MET A 1 -16.99 36.86 11.21
C MET A 1 -16.39 35.57 10.70
N SER A 2 -16.04 35.47 9.41
CA SER A 2 -15.36 34.26 8.92
C SER A 2 -13.99 34.21 9.58
N ASP A 3 -13.70 33.12 10.28
CA ASP A 3 -12.35 32.88 10.77
C ASP A 3 -11.42 32.90 9.56
N LYS A 4 -10.46 33.84 9.56
CA LYS A 4 -9.45 33.90 8.49
C LYS A 4 -8.70 32.56 8.50
N VAL A 5 -8.76 31.84 7.38
CA VAL A 5 -7.99 30.60 7.20
C VAL A 5 -6.52 30.90 7.50
N LYS A 6 -5.92 30.19 8.44
CA LYS A 6 -4.51 30.39 8.82
C LYS A 6 -3.61 29.74 7.78
N LYS A 7 -2.45 30.34 7.51
CA LYS A 7 -1.41 29.70 6.69
C LYS A 7 -1.03 28.35 7.33
N PRO A 8 -1.07 27.24 6.59
CA PRO A 8 -0.71 25.93 7.11
C PRO A 8 0.76 25.91 7.54
N LYS A 9 1.08 24.99 8.46
CA LYS A 9 2.45 24.72 8.90
C LYS A 9 2.66 23.21 8.98
N VAL A 10 3.56 22.69 8.16
CA VAL A 10 3.94 21.28 8.18
C VAL A 10 5.30 21.14 8.86
N PHE A 11 5.41 20.23 9.82
CA PHE A 11 6.68 19.88 10.45
C PHE A 11 7.07 18.45 10.08
N PHE A 12 8.35 18.12 10.23
CA PHE A 12 8.92 16.86 9.76
C PHE A 12 9.65 16.14 10.89
N CYS A 13 9.70 14.82 10.80
CA CYS A 13 10.44 13.99 11.75
C CYS A 13 11.93 14.39 11.77
N SER A 14 12.51 14.52 12.96
CA SER A 14 13.93 14.87 13.13
C SER A 14 14.88 13.73 12.70
N LYS A 15 14.38 12.49 12.60
CA LYS A 15 15.17 11.31 12.20
C LYS A 15 14.91 10.87 10.75
N CYS A 16 13.66 10.76 10.30
CA CYS A 16 13.29 10.34 8.93
C CYS A 16 12.62 11.45 8.12
N MET A 17 11.98 11.14 6.98
CA MET A 17 11.41 12.14 6.07
C MET A 17 9.91 12.42 6.29
N TYR A 18 9.25 11.73 7.23
CA TYR A 18 7.80 11.83 7.39
C TYR A 18 7.34 13.21 7.88
N PRO A 19 6.31 13.80 7.23
CA PRO A 19 5.69 15.04 7.68
C PRO A 19 4.58 14.80 8.70
N SER A 20 4.16 15.86 9.38
CA SER A 20 2.97 15.89 10.25
C SER A 20 1.66 15.62 9.52
N SER A 21 1.65 15.82 8.20
CA SER A 21 0.54 15.53 7.30
C SER A 21 0.51 14.07 6.80
N SER A 22 1.33 13.18 7.38
CA SER A 22 1.43 11.79 6.94
C SER A 22 0.07 11.10 6.77
N ALA A 23 -0.09 10.39 5.65
CA ALA A 23 -1.26 9.57 5.35
C ALA A 23 -1.31 8.29 6.22
N VAL A 24 -0.15 7.87 6.71
CA VAL A 24 -0.05 6.75 7.66
C VAL A 24 -0.14 7.31 9.06
N SER A 25 -0.95 6.67 9.91
CA SER A 25 -1.07 7.00 11.33
C SER A 25 0.30 6.98 11.99
N LEU A 26 0.80 8.16 12.34
CA LEU A 26 2.01 8.34 13.13
C LEU A 26 1.82 9.52 14.08
N ASN A 27 2.58 9.52 15.17
CA ASN A 27 2.65 10.62 16.12
C ASN A 27 4.10 11.02 16.35
N PHE A 28 4.33 12.16 17.02
CA PHE A 28 5.66 12.69 17.31
C PHE A 28 5.85 12.82 18.82
N ASP A 29 7.08 12.55 19.28
CA ASP A 29 7.49 12.88 20.65
C ASP A 29 7.96 14.35 20.77
N GLU A 30 8.35 14.72 21.98
CA GLU A 30 8.91 16.04 22.32
C GLU A 30 10.20 16.41 21.55
N ASN A 31 10.91 15.42 21.01
CA ASN A 31 12.12 15.57 20.20
C ASN A 31 11.82 15.53 18.69
N MET A 32 10.55 15.60 18.30
CA MET A 32 10.06 15.52 16.93
C MET A 32 10.44 14.21 16.22
N VAL A 33 10.64 13.12 16.97
CA VAL A 33 10.84 11.78 16.39
C VAL A 33 9.47 11.12 16.21
N CYS A 34 9.20 10.61 15.01
CA CYS A 34 7.93 9.94 14.75
C CYS A 34 7.89 8.52 15.31
N THR A 35 6.70 8.03 15.65
CA THR A 35 6.43 6.66 16.12
C THR A 35 6.99 5.59 15.17
N GLY A 36 6.99 5.83 13.85
CA GLY A 36 7.60 4.91 12.88
C GLY A 36 9.13 4.76 13.05
N CYS A 37 9.84 5.79 13.50
CA CYS A 37 11.26 5.68 13.85
C CYS A 37 11.45 4.96 15.19
N GLN A 38 10.60 5.26 16.18
CA GLN A 38 10.67 4.64 17.50
C GLN A 38 10.45 3.13 17.41
N VAL A 39 9.33 2.69 16.82
CA VAL A 39 9.02 1.27 16.63
C VAL A 39 10.04 0.57 15.72
N GLY A 40 10.60 1.29 14.74
CA GLY A 40 11.65 0.74 13.88
C GLY A 40 12.90 0.30 14.65
N LEU A 41 13.21 0.92 15.79
CA LEU A 41 14.34 0.56 16.64
C LEU A 41 14.08 -0.70 17.49
N GLU A 42 12.82 -1.05 17.76
CA GLU A 42 12.47 -2.24 18.54
C GLU A 42 13.03 -3.51 17.90
N LYS A 43 13.14 -3.56 16.57
CA LYS A 43 13.66 -4.72 15.82
C LYS A 43 15.08 -5.16 16.24
N VAL A 44 15.86 -4.26 16.84
CA VAL A 44 17.24 -4.53 17.30
C VAL A 44 17.24 -5.44 18.53
N GLU A 45 16.25 -5.29 19.41
CA GLU A 45 16.18 -6.00 20.70
C GLU A 45 15.36 -7.30 20.62
N ILE A 46 14.71 -7.57 19.48
CA ILE A 46 13.87 -8.75 19.29
C ILE A 46 14.73 -10.01 19.11
N ASP A 47 14.47 -11.01 19.96
CA ASP A 47 14.94 -12.37 19.77
C ASP A 47 14.12 -13.08 18.68
N TRP A 48 14.63 -13.05 17.45
CA TRP A 48 13.96 -13.63 16.27
C TRP A 48 13.90 -15.16 16.30
N ASP A 49 14.84 -15.84 16.97
CA ASP A 49 14.81 -17.30 17.10
C ASP A 49 13.69 -17.76 18.04
N LYS A 50 13.49 -17.00 19.13
CA LYS A 50 12.34 -17.19 20.02
C LYS A 50 11.02 -16.91 19.30
N ARG A 51 10.96 -15.85 18.48
CA ARG A 51 9.77 -15.52 17.67
C ARG A 51 9.45 -16.61 16.64
N LYS A 52 10.46 -17.13 15.94
CA LYS A 52 10.32 -18.28 15.04
C LYS A 52 9.82 -19.53 15.79
N SER A 53 10.32 -19.79 16.99
CA SER A 53 9.85 -20.91 17.83
C SER A 53 8.39 -20.77 18.24
N LEU A 54 7.93 -19.55 18.53
CA LEU A 54 6.51 -19.27 18.80
C LEU A 54 5.64 -19.60 17.58
N LEU A 55 6.05 -19.17 16.38
CA LEU A 55 5.33 -19.50 15.16
C LEU A 55 5.26 -21.02 14.92
N MET A 56 6.37 -21.74 15.12
CA MET A 56 6.38 -23.19 14.98
C MET A 56 5.41 -23.88 15.94
N ASN A 57 5.16 -23.32 17.12
CA ASN A 57 4.15 -23.85 18.04
C ASN A 57 2.73 -23.58 17.54
N ILE A 58 2.46 -22.37 17.04
CA ILE A 58 1.17 -22.04 16.42
C ILE A 58 0.89 -22.99 15.25
N ILE A 59 1.85 -23.19 14.34
CA ILE A 59 1.70 -24.08 13.17
C ILE A 59 1.34 -25.52 13.58
N LYS A 60 1.88 -26.04 14.69
CA LYS A 60 1.57 -27.41 15.16
C LYS A 60 0.09 -27.61 15.50
N GLU A 61 -0.64 -26.53 15.82
CA GLU A 61 -2.06 -26.56 16.11
C GLU A 61 -2.90 -26.75 14.82
N TYR A 62 -2.35 -26.37 13.65
CA TYR A 62 -3.00 -26.43 12.34
C TYR A 62 -2.69 -27.72 11.57
N LYS A 63 -2.85 -28.90 12.20
CA LYS A 63 -2.82 -30.18 11.46
C LYS A 63 -4.15 -30.39 10.74
N ILE A 64 -4.23 -29.94 9.49
CA ILE A 64 -5.45 -30.09 8.69
C ILE A 64 -5.57 -31.54 8.23
N LYS A 65 -6.59 -32.25 8.73
CA LYS A 65 -7.00 -33.53 8.16
C LYS A 65 -7.70 -33.24 6.83
N ASP A 66 -7.26 -33.90 5.76
CA ASP A 66 -7.91 -33.90 4.44
C ASP A 66 -7.80 -32.62 3.57
N SER A 67 -6.90 -31.68 3.87
CA SER A 67 -6.54 -30.58 2.95
C SER A 67 -5.29 -30.91 2.15
N LYS A 68 -5.29 -30.54 0.86
CA LYS A 68 -4.08 -30.57 0.02
C LYS A 68 -3.05 -29.52 0.46
N TYR A 69 -3.50 -28.43 1.07
CA TYR A 69 -2.68 -27.27 1.40
C TYR A 69 -2.66 -26.99 2.90
N ASP A 70 -1.49 -26.66 3.42
CA ASP A 70 -1.29 -26.33 4.83
C ASP A 70 -1.68 -24.88 5.16
N CYS A 71 -1.53 -23.98 4.18
CA CYS A 71 -1.83 -22.56 4.36
C CYS A 71 -2.09 -21.84 3.03
N ILE A 72 -2.60 -20.60 3.11
CA ILE A 72 -2.68 -19.66 2.00
C ILE A 72 -1.54 -18.63 2.10
N ILE A 73 -0.93 -18.31 0.95
CA ILE A 73 -0.07 -17.14 0.80
C ILE A 73 -0.63 -16.22 -0.29
N PRO A 74 -1.11 -15.02 0.09
CA PRO A 74 -1.45 -13.97 -0.85
C PRO A 74 -0.17 -13.41 -1.46
N VAL A 75 -0.04 -13.50 -2.79
CA VAL A 75 1.19 -13.10 -3.49
C VAL A 75 0.91 -12.09 -4.59
N SER A 76 1.80 -11.11 -4.72
CA SER A 76 1.81 -10.15 -5.84
C SER A 76 2.90 -10.46 -6.86
N GLY A 77 3.89 -11.29 -6.50
CA GLY A 77 5.09 -11.52 -7.30
C GLY A 77 6.22 -10.52 -7.02
N GLY A 78 6.03 -9.60 -6.07
CA GLY A 78 7.10 -8.76 -5.56
C GLY A 78 8.09 -9.55 -4.70
N LYS A 79 9.23 -8.92 -4.39
CA LYS A 79 10.30 -9.50 -3.55
C LYS A 79 9.80 -10.06 -2.22
N ASP A 80 8.82 -9.38 -1.60
CA ASP A 80 8.32 -9.75 -0.28
C ASP A 80 7.42 -10.98 -0.36
N SER A 81 6.67 -11.15 -1.46
CA SER A 81 5.96 -12.40 -1.74
C SER A 81 6.93 -13.55 -1.97
N TYR A 82 8.01 -13.33 -2.73
CA TYR A 82 9.07 -14.33 -2.91
C TYR A 82 9.71 -14.74 -1.57
N PHE A 83 10.04 -13.76 -0.73
CA PHE A 83 10.64 -14.02 0.58
C PHE A 83 9.67 -14.77 1.50
N GLN A 84 8.41 -14.36 1.53
CA GLN A 84 7.38 -15.05 2.29
C GLN A 84 7.20 -16.51 1.83
N THR A 85 7.11 -16.75 0.51
CA THR A 85 7.01 -18.11 -0.03
C THR A 85 8.27 -18.92 0.25
N HIS A 86 9.46 -18.30 0.24
CA HIS A 86 10.71 -18.93 0.67
C HIS A 86 10.63 -19.40 2.13
N LEU A 87 10.26 -18.50 3.05
CA LEU A 87 10.13 -18.84 4.47
C LEU A 87 9.16 -20.01 4.67
N VAL A 88 7.97 -19.92 4.07
CA VAL A 88 6.91 -20.92 4.26
C VAL A 88 7.29 -22.28 3.67
N THR A 89 7.82 -22.32 2.46
CA THR A 89 8.13 -23.59 1.77
C THR A 89 9.47 -24.19 2.20
N LYS A 90 10.52 -23.36 2.36
CA LYS A 90 11.89 -23.84 2.56
C LYS A 90 12.29 -23.86 4.03
N GLU A 91 11.80 -22.96 4.87
CA GLU A 91 12.12 -22.96 6.30
C GLU A 91 11.05 -23.67 7.13
N LEU A 92 9.78 -23.31 6.95
CA LEU A 92 8.66 -23.87 7.71
C LEU A 92 8.17 -25.22 7.16
N LYS A 93 8.58 -25.58 5.94
CA LYS A 93 8.27 -26.85 5.26
C LYS A 93 6.76 -27.10 5.09
N LEU A 94 6.00 -26.04 4.86
CA LEU A 94 4.57 -26.10 4.57
C LEU A 94 4.32 -26.12 3.05
N ASN A 95 3.19 -26.68 2.64
CA ASN A 95 2.67 -26.67 1.27
C ASN A 95 1.61 -25.57 1.11
N PRO A 96 1.96 -24.36 0.64
CA PRO A 96 1.01 -23.26 0.50
C PRO A 96 0.21 -23.34 -0.81
N LEU A 97 -1.03 -22.85 -0.79
CA LEU A 97 -1.72 -22.38 -1.99
C LEU A 97 -1.47 -20.89 -2.18
N LEU A 98 -0.83 -20.52 -3.30
CA LEU A 98 -0.63 -19.12 -3.64
C LEU A 98 -1.93 -18.52 -4.19
N VAL A 99 -2.24 -17.28 -3.80
CA VAL A 99 -3.43 -16.57 -4.30
C VAL A 99 -3.09 -15.14 -4.71
N THR A 100 -3.43 -14.77 -5.93
CA THR A 100 -3.25 -13.41 -6.46
C THR A 100 -4.58 -12.81 -6.88
N TYR A 101 -4.78 -11.56 -6.48
CA TYR A 101 -5.76 -10.67 -7.09
C TYR A 101 -5.03 -9.76 -8.09
N ASN A 102 -5.42 -9.82 -9.36
CA ASN A 102 -4.86 -9.01 -10.44
C ASN A 102 -5.75 -7.79 -10.70
N GLY A 103 -5.25 -6.60 -10.35
CA GLY A 103 -5.91 -5.31 -10.61
C GLY A 103 -5.85 -4.83 -12.07
N ASN A 104 -5.32 -5.64 -12.99
CA ASN A 104 -5.09 -5.31 -14.40
C ASN A 104 -4.02 -4.20 -14.61
N ASN A 105 -3.04 -4.10 -13.71
CA ASN A 105 -2.02 -3.04 -13.72
C ASN A 105 -0.58 -3.55 -13.73
N TYR A 106 -0.35 -4.86 -13.87
CA TYR A 106 0.99 -5.44 -13.80
C TYR A 106 1.97 -4.80 -14.79
N THR A 107 3.18 -4.51 -14.32
CA THR A 107 4.32 -4.31 -15.22
C THR A 107 4.68 -5.63 -15.90
N LYS A 108 5.37 -5.58 -17.05
CA LYS A 108 5.86 -6.80 -17.74
C LYS A 108 6.75 -7.64 -16.81
N THR A 109 7.65 -6.99 -16.09
CA THR A 109 8.54 -7.63 -15.11
C THR A 109 7.76 -8.25 -13.95
N GLY A 110 6.81 -7.52 -13.35
CA GLY A 110 5.99 -8.02 -12.25
C GLY A 110 5.16 -9.24 -12.64
N LEU A 111 4.57 -9.24 -13.85
CA LEU A 111 3.77 -10.37 -14.34
C LEU A 111 4.64 -11.61 -14.54
N LYS A 112 5.85 -11.43 -15.09
CA LYS A 112 6.80 -12.53 -15.23
C LYS A 112 7.22 -13.07 -13.86
N ASN A 113 7.54 -12.20 -12.91
CA ASN A 113 7.91 -12.61 -11.56
C ASN A 113 6.79 -13.42 -10.89
N VAL A 114 5.54 -12.96 -10.93
CA VAL A 114 4.44 -13.67 -10.26
C VAL A 114 4.14 -15.02 -10.91
N GLN A 115 4.21 -15.10 -12.25
CA GLN A 115 4.00 -16.36 -12.98
C GLN A 115 5.10 -17.40 -12.69
N ASN A 116 6.34 -16.95 -12.53
CA ASN A 116 7.47 -17.83 -12.24
C ASN A 116 7.43 -18.44 -10.83
N MET A 117 6.72 -17.84 -9.87
CA MET A 117 6.72 -18.29 -8.48
C MET A 117 6.30 -19.76 -8.35
N ARG A 118 5.23 -20.17 -9.04
CA ARG A 118 4.75 -21.57 -8.99
C ARG A 118 5.79 -22.58 -9.47
N GLU A 119 6.58 -22.21 -10.48
CA GLU A 119 7.62 -23.06 -11.06
C GLU A 119 8.85 -23.13 -10.15
N ILE A 120 9.23 -22.00 -9.54
CA ILE A 120 10.39 -21.90 -8.66
C ILE A 120 10.16 -22.64 -7.33
N PHE A 121 8.96 -22.51 -6.77
CA PHE A 121 8.65 -23.05 -5.45
C PHE A 121 7.99 -24.42 -5.49
N ASP A 122 7.55 -24.88 -6.66
CA ASP A 122 6.78 -26.12 -6.88
C ASP A 122 5.49 -26.14 -6.04
N VAL A 123 4.65 -25.13 -6.27
CA VAL A 123 3.39 -24.90 -5.53
C VAL A 123 2.26 -24.49 -6.45
N ASP A 124 1.02 -24.75 -6.05
CA ASP A 124 -0.16 -24.33 -6.81
C ASP A 124 -0.45 -22.84 -6.64
N HIS A 125 -1.07 -22.25 -7.66
CA HIS A 125 -1.34 -20.81 -7.70
C HIS A 125 -2.68 -20.49 -8.35
N ILE A 126 -3.58 -19.83 -7.60
CA ILE A 126 -4.80 -19.22 -8.12
C ILE A 126 -4.51 -17.77 -8.49
N PHE A 127 -4.65 -17.45 -9.77
CA PHE A 127 -4.47 -16.10 -10.30
C PHE A 127 -5.82 -15.55 -10.78
N PHE A 128 -6.45 -14.70 -9.96
CA PHE A 128 -7.78 -14.18 -10.25
C PHE A 128 -7.72 -12.77 -10.84
N THR A 129 -8.45 -12.56 -11.94
CA THR A 129 -8.56 -11.24 -12.59
C THR A 129 -10.04 -10.87 -12.72
N PRO A 130 -10.51 -9.77 -12.10
CA PRO A 130 -11.86 -9.27 -12.31
C PRO A 130 -12.11 -8.80 -13.75
N SER A 131 -13.38 -8.67 -14.13
CA SER A 131 -13.76 -8.08 -15.42
C SER A 131 -13.22 -6.65 -15.56
N VAL A 132 -12.52 -6.38 -16.67
CA VAL A 132 -11.93 -5.08 -16.97
C VAL A 132 -12.97 -3.96 -16.95
N LYS A 133 -14.19 -4.19 -17.47
CA LYS A 133 -15.28 -3.19 -17.41
C LYS A 133 -15.69 -2.83 -16.00
N THR A 134 -15.63 -3.79 -15.06
CA THR A 134 -15.87 -3.53 -13.64
C THR A 134 -14.70 -2.74 -13.04
N LEU A 135 -13.46 -3.11 -13.36
CA LEU A 135 -12.26 -2.42 -12.87
C LEU A 135 -12.20 -0.97 -13.33
N ILE A 136 -12.55 -0.65 -14.58
CA ILE A 136 -12.63 0.72 -15.09
C ILE A 136 -13.60 1.55 -14.23
N LYS A 137 -14.81 1.05 -13.99
CA LYS A 137 -15.80 1.74 -13.14
C LYS A 137 -15.27 1.95 -11.72
N LEU A 138 -14.62 0.95 -11.14
CA LEU A 138 -14.04 1.07 -9.79
C LEU A 138 -12.85 2.03 -9.73
N ASN A 139 -12.05 2.14 -10.79
CA ASN A 139 -10.96 3.13 -10.90
C ASN A 139 -11.52 4.55 -10.90
N ILE A 140 -12.54 4.81 -11.73
CA ILE A 140 -13.23 6.10 -11.79
C ILE A 140 -13.84 6.42 -10.41
N LEU A 141 -14.51 5.44 -9.79
CA LEU A 141 -15.13 5.62 -8.48
C LEU A 141 -14.09 5.97 -7.39
N GLY A 142 -13.01 5.18 -7.29
CA GLY A 142 -11.97 5.39 -6.30
C GLY A 142 -11.29 6.76 -6.45
N MET A 143 -11.01 7.18 -7.68
CA MET A 143 -10.47 8.51 -7.95
C MET A 143 -11.43 9.62 -7.49
N ASN A 144 -12.73 9.51 -7.78
CA ASN A 144 -13.72 10.53 -7.42
C ASN A 144 -14.04 10.59 -5.91
N LEU A 145 -14.04 9.46 -5.21
CA LEU A 145 -14.41 9.42 -3.79
C LEU A 145 -13.27 9.81 -2.87
N MET A 146 -12.05 9.38 -3.20
CA MET A 146 -10.94 9.42 -2.24
C MET A 146 -9.59 9.78 -2.87
N GLY A 147 -9.57 10.16 -4.15
CA GLY A 147 -8.34 10.50 -4.86
C GLY A 147 -7.41 9.31 -4.94
N ASP A 148 -7.97 8.11 -5.13
CA ASP A 148 -7.23 6.85 -5.20
C ASP A 148 -7.96 5.87 -6.10
N MET A 149 -7.52 5.80 -7.35
CA MET A 149 -8.05 4.90 -8.37
C MET A 149 -7.82 3.41 -8.05
N ASN A 150 -6.88 3.09 -7.17
CA ASN A 150 -6.53 1.72 -6.81
C ASN A 150 -7.32 1.19 -5.60
N TRP A 151 -8.37 1.89 -5.14
CA TRP A 151 -9.23 1.43 -4.05
C TRP A 151 -9.67 -0.04 -4.20
N HIS A 152 -10.06 -0.45 -5.41
CA HIS A 152 -10.44 -1.83 -5.67
C HIS A 152 -9.31 -2.84 -5.41
N ALA A 153 -8.05 -2.46 -5.68
CA ALA A 153 -6.91 -3.32 -5.40
C ALA A 153 -6.75 -3.50 -3.90
N HIS A 154 -6.86 -2.43 -3.10
CA HIS A 154 -6.81 -2.51 -1.64
C HIS A 154 -7.85 -3.46 -1.06
N VAL A 155 -9.08 -3.45 -1.61
CA VAL A 155 -10.15 -4.36 -1.20
C VAL A 155 -9.88 -5.79 -1.69
N GLY A 156 -9.59 -5.95 -2.98
CA GLY A 156 -9.48 -7.26 -3.64
C GLY A 156 -8.31 -8.12 -3.15
N ILE A 157 -7.14 -7.52 -2.91
CA ILE A 157 -5.93 -8.25 -2.46
C ILE A 157 -6.07 -8.85 -1.06
N ARG A 158 -7.06 -8.41 -0.26
CA ARG A 158 -7.35 -8.97 1.06
C ARG A 158 -8.57 -9.88 1.02
N THR A 159 -9.64 -9.44 0.39
CA THR A 159 -10.90 -10.20 0.34
C THR A 159 -10.77 -11.50 -0.43
N TYR A 160 -10.18 -11.49 -1.63
CA TYR A 160 -10.17 -12.67 -2.49
C TYR A 160 -9.34 -13.85 -1.90
N PRO A 161 -8.16 -13.62 -1.28
CA PRO A 161 -7.46 -14.68 -0.58
C PRO A 161 -8.25 -15.27 0.60
N ILE A 162 -8.97 -14.44 1.38
CA ILE A 162 -9.77 -14.93 2.50
C ILE A 162 -11.00 -15.72 2.00
N GLN A 163 -11.65 -15.26 0.93
CA GLN A 163 -12.66 -16.08 0.24
C GLN A 163 -12.11 -17.43 -0.22
N THR A 164 -10.86 -17.46 -0.68
CA THR A 164 -10.20 -18.69 -1.11
C THR A 164 -9.91 -19.60 0.07
N ALA A 165 -9.45 -19.06 1.21
CA ALA A 165 -9.28 -19.81 2.45
C ALA A 165 -10.60 -20.49 2.88
N VAL A 166 -11.71 -19.75 2.87
CA VAL A 166 -13.05 -20.30 3.18
C VAL A 166 -13.45 -21.37 2.17
N ARG A 167 -13.33 -21.10 0.87
CA ARG A 167 -13.75 -22.01 -0.21
C ARG A 167 -13.00 -23.35 -0.19
N TYR A 168 -11.72 -23.32 0.13
CA TYR A 168 -10.85 -24.51 0.16
C TYR A 168 -10.69 -25.10 1.57
N ASN A 169 -11.39 -24.56 2.58
CA ASN A 169 -11.31 -24.98 3.98
C ASN A 169 -9.87 -24.96 4.53
N ILE A 170 -9.14 -23.88 4.24
CA ILE A 170 -7.75 -23.68 4.68
C ILE A 170 -7.72 -22.65 5.81
N PRO A 171 -7.52 -23.05 7.07
CA PRO A 171 -7.61 -22.16 8.23
C PRO A 171 -6.42 -21.22 8.41
N LEU A 172 -5.22 -21.60 7.96
CA LEU A 172 -4.01 -20.80 8.21
C LEU A 172 -3.66 -19.94 6.99
N MET A 173 -3.41 -18.65 7.20
CA MET A 173 -2.93 -17.74 6.16
C MET A 173 -1.73 -16.95 6.66
N PHE A 174 -0.78 -16.69 5.76
CA PHE A 174 0.33 -15.79 6.02
C PHE A 174 0.20 -14.52 5.19
N TRP A 175 0.26 -13.37 5.84
CA TRP A 175 0.51 -12.07 5.22
C TRP A 175 1.99 -11.70 5.36
N GLY A 176 2.49 -10.77 4.55
CA GLY A 176 3.85 -10.23 4.67
C GLY A 176 4.01 -9.39 5.95
N GLU A 177 4.27 -8.11 5.79
CA GLU A 177 4.31 -7.17 6.90
C GLU A 177 2.97 -6.49 7.20
N HIS A 178 2.79 -6.13 8.48
CA HIS A 178 1.75 -5.19 8.86
C HIS A 178 2.20 -3.76 8.54
N GLY A 179 1.78 -3.25 7.37
CA GLY A 179 2.29 -1.99 6.81
C GLY A 179 2.16 -0.77 7.73
N ARG A 180 1.11 -0.66 8.55
CA ARG A 180 0.94 0.48 9.47
C ARG A 180 1.87 0.42 10.68
N SER A 181 2.25 -0.77 11.14
CA SER A 181 3.31 -0.93 12.13
C SER A 181 4.67 -0.62 11.52
N ASP A 182 4.99 -1.25 10.38
CA ASP A 182 6.32 -1.09 9.73
C ASP A 182 6.59 0.34 9.26
N VAL A 183 5.56 1.06 8.80
CA VAL A 183 5.70 2.42 8.29
C VAL A 183 5.45 3.47 9.37
N GLY A 184 4.29 3.42 10.01
CA GLY A 184 3.81 4.47 10.92
C GLY A 184 4.15 4.25 12.39
N GLY A 185 4.55 3.03 12.78
CA GLY A 185 4.73 2.67 14.19
C GLY A 185 3.41 2.76 14.96
N MET A 186 2.30 2.39 14.32
CA MET A 186 0.97 2.42 14.95
C MET A 186 0.85 1.43 16.12
N PHE A 187 1.61 0.34 16.07
CA PHE A 187 1.66 -0.72 17.08
C PHE A 187 3.12 -1.13 17.28
N SER A 188 3.45 -1.57 18.49
CA SER A 188 4.75 -2.17 18.79
C SER A 188 4.87 -3.53 18.10
N HIS A 189 6.10 -3.98 17.85
CA HIS A 189 6.36 -5.36 17.43
C HIS A 189 5.99 -6.39 18.53
N ASP A 190 5.87 -5.96 19.79
CA ASP A 190 5.43 -6.81 20.90
C ASP A 190 3.92 -7.04 20.96
N ASP A 191 3.14 -6.28 20.18
CA ASP A 191 1.68 -6.44 20.12
C ASP A 191 1.24 -7.67 19.29
N PHE A 192 2.15 -8.27 18.51
CA PHE A 192 1.88 -9.41 17.63
C PHE A 192 0.60 -9.26 16.78
N ILE A 193 0.40 -8.07 16.20
CA ILE A 193 -0.83 -7.74 15.45
C ILE A 193 -1.12 -8.82 14.40
N GLU A 194 -2.37 -9.26 14.35
CA GLU A 194 -2.90 -10.19 13.35
C GLU A 194 -3.91 -9.47 12.44
N PHE A 195 -4.23 -10.10 11.32
CA PHE A 195 -5.24 -9.56 10.42
C PHE A 195 -6.62 -9.55 11.11
N THR A 196 -7.31 -8.41 11.04
CA THR A 196 -8.71 -8.29 11.47
C THR A 196 -9.54 -7.61 10.39
N TYR A 197 -10.81 -8.01 10.27
CA TYR A 197 -11.74 -7.34 9.36
C TYR A 197 -11.87 -5.85 9.70
N ARG A 198 -11.91 -5.49 10.99
CA ARG A 198 -12.00 -4.10 11.43
C ARG A 198 -10.86 -3.25 10.87
N HIS A 199 -9.61 -3.67 11.07
CA HIS A 199 -8.45 -2.95 10.53
C HIS A 199 -8.52 -2.88 9.00
N PHE A 200 -8.85 -3.99 8.34
CA PHE A 200 -9.00 -4.02 6.88
C PHE A 200 -10.06 -3.02 6.39
N PHE A 201 -11.24 -2.99 6.99
CA PHE A 201 -12.32 -2.09 6.63
C PHE A 201 -11.95 -0.62 6.87
N GLU A 202 -11.49 -0.28 8.07
CA GLU A 202 -11.16 1.10 8.45
C GLU A 202 -9.96 1.66 7.67
N HIS A 203 -9.01 0.82 7.26
CA HIS A 203 -7.72 1.29 6.74
C HIS A 203 -7.38 0.82 5.33
N GLY A 204 -7.72 -0.43 4.98
CA GLY A 204 -7.58 -0.94 3.61
C GLY A 204 -8.70 -0.42 2.72
N CYS A 205 -9.95 -0.62 3.15
CA CYS A 205 -11.13 -0.16 2.41
C CYS A 205 -11.45 1.33 2.66
N ARG A 206 -10.81 1.95 3.66
CA ARG A 206 -11.04 3.35 4.08
C ARG A 206 -12.48 3.63 4.51
N GLY A 207 -13.13 2.65 5.11
CA GLY A 207 -14.51 2.74 5.56
C GLY A 207 -15.57 2.57 4.47
N TYR A 208 -15.18 2.20 3.24
CA TYR A 208 -16.10 1.93 2.13
C TYR A 208 -16.22 0.43 1.88
N SER A 209 -17.43 -0.10 1.72
CA SER A 209 -17.68 -1.49 1.35
C SER A 209 -18.05 -1.63 -0.14
N TRP A 210 -18.34 -2.86 -0.58
CA TRP A 210 -18.84 -3.11 -1.92
C TRP A 210 -20.28 -2.55 -2.11
N GLU A 211 -21.09 -2.48 -1.04
CA GLU A 211 -22.40 -1.82 -1.05
C GLU A 211 -22.26 -0.31 -1.25
N ASP A 212 -21.26 0.32 -0.63
CA ASP A 212 -20.96 1.73 -0.86
C ASP A 212 -20.55 1.96 -2.30
N ALA A 213 -19.83 1.03 -2.94
CA ALA A 213 -19.50 1.17 -4.36
C ALA A 213 -20.75 1.22 -5.26
N ILE A 214 -21.80 0.47 -4.92
CA ILE A 214 -23.10 0.52 -5.62
C ILE A 214 -23.80 1.86 -5.36
N THR A 215 -23.80 2.31 -4.11
CA THR A 215 -24.54 3.51 -3.68
C THR A 215 -23.89 4.78 -4.18
N GLU A 216 -22.59 4.93 -3.92
CA GLU A 216 -21.78 6.08 -4.32
C GLU A 216 -21.52 6.11 -5.83
N GLY A 217 -21.43 4.95 -6.49
CA GLY A 217 -21.28 4.85 -7.94
C GLY A 217 -22.35 5.62 -8.72
N LYS A 218 -23.59 5.63 -8.21
CA LYS A 218 -24.71 6.36 -8.82
C LYS A 218 -24.45 7.86 -8.96
N LYS A 219 -23.72 8.47 -8.01
CA LYS A 219 -23.36 9.91 -8.06
C LYS A 219 -22.49 10.26 -9.26
N PHE A 220 -21.81 9.26 -9.83
CA PHE A 220 -20.89 9.41 -10.96
C PHE A 220 -21.38 8.67 -12.21
N ASN A 221 -22.67 8.32 -12.28
CA ASN A 221 -23.26 7.53 -13.37
C ASN A 221 -22.59 6.16 -13.58
N LEU A 222 -22.10 5.56 -12.50
CA LEU A 222 -21.49 4.23 -12.49
C LEU A 222 -22.47 3.23 -11.87
N GLU A 223 -23.02 2.35 -12.69
CA GLU A 223 -23.90 1.28 -12.22
C GLU A 223 -23.14 -0.02 -12.01
N PHE A 224 -23.36 -0.64 -10.86
CA PHE A 224 -22.79 -1.93 -10.50
C PHE A 224 -23.90 -2.93 -10.19
N ASN A 225 -23.80 -4.12 -10.78
CA ASN A 225 -24.55 -5.28 -10.28
C ASN A 225 -23.77 -5.90 -9.11
N SER A 226 -24.47 -6.29 -8.05
CA SER A 226 -23.92 -7.02 -6.91
C SER A 226 -23.05 -8.22 -7.31
N SER A 227 -23.40 -8.94 -8.38
CA SER A 227 -22.60 -10.08 -8.87
C SER A 227 -21.23 -9.67 -9.45
N GLN A 228 -21.14 -8.47 -10.03
CA GLN A 228 -19.87 -7.91 -10.52
C GLN A 228 -18.89 -7.65 -9.38
N LEU A 229 -19.40 -7.46 -8.16
CA LEU A 229 -18.63 -7.12 -6.98
C LEU A 229 -18.33 -8.32 -6.08
N ASN A 230 -18.66 -9.55 -6.50
CA ASN A 230 -18.48 -10.76 -5.69
C ASN A 230 -17.05 -10.93 -5.14
N ALA A 231 -16.02 -10.54 -5.89
CA ALA A 231 -14.63 -10.62 -5.42
C ALA A 231 -14.24 -9.61 -4.32
N PHE A 232 -15.13 -8.68 -4.01
CA PHE A 232 -14.95 -7.63 -3.00
C PHE A 232 -15.84 -7.83 -1.77
N LYS A 233 -16.70 -8.85 -1.78
CA LYS A 233 -17.56 -9.21 -0.65
C LYS A 233 -16.77 -10.02 0.37
N PHE A 234 -16.48 -9.42 1.51
CA PHE A 234 -15.81 -10.15 2.57
C PHE A 234 -16.67 -11.32 3.06
N PRO A 235 -16.11 -12.52 3.30
CA PRO A 235 -16.87 -13.63 3.87
C PRO A 235 -17.53 -13.24 5.20
N THR A 236 -18.64 -13.87 5.53
CA THR A 236 -19.34 -13.62 6.81
C THR A 236 -18.54 -14.18 7.98
N ASP A 237 -18.82 -13.69 9.19
CA ASP A 237 -18.21 -14.23 10.41
C ASP A 237 -18.50 -15.73 10.57
N GLU A 238 -19.72 -16.18 10.22
CA GLU A 238 -20.10 -17.60 10.24
C GLU A 238 -19.26 -18.45 9.27
N GLU A 239 -18.99 -17.94 8.06
CA GLU A 239 -18.16 -18.62 7.06
C GLU A 239 -16.70 -18.71 7.52
N ILE A 240 -16.19 -17.65 8.16
CA ILE A 240 -14.82 -17.59 8.70
C ILE A 240 -14.67 -18.50 9.91
N GLU A 241 -15.60 -18.46 10.86
CA GLU A 241 -15.60 -19.26 12.09
C GLU A 241 -15.70 -20.76 11.78
N LYS A 242 -16.54 -21.14 10.82
CA LYS A 242 -16.69 -22.54 10.39
C LYS A 242 -15.37 -23.17 9.95
N VAL A 243 -14.50 -22.40 9.30
CA VAL A 243 -13.18 -22.86 8.86
C VAL A 243 -12.11 -22.60 9.92
N GLY A 244 -12.27 -21.54 10.73
CA GLY A 244 -11.26 -21.05 11.66
C GLY A 244 -10.15 -20.26 10.97
N VAL A 245 -10.50 -19.44 9.96
CA VAL A 245 -9.50 -18.69 9.18
C VAL A 245 -8.77 -17.67 10.07
N ARG A 246 -7.44 -17.80 10.17
CA ARG A 246 -6.55 -16.91 10.92
C ARG A 246 -5.43 -16.40 10.01
N GLY A 247 -5.28 -15.09 9.95
CA GLY A 247 -4.27 -14.42 9.13
C GLY A 247 -3.11 -13.87 9.97
N LEU A 248 -1.96 -14.52 9.90
CA LEU A 248 -0.76 -14.12 10.63
C LEU A 248 0.16 -13.26 9.75
N TYR A 249 0.68 -12.15 10.27
CA TYR A 249 1.77 -11.43 9.60
C TYR A 249 3.10 -12.12 9.89
N ILE A 250 3.78 -12.60 8.84
CA ILE A 250 5.04 -13.34 8.99
C ILE A 250 6.16 -12.44 9.55
N SER A 251 6.05 -11.12 9.36
CA SER A 251 6.95 -10.12 9.96
C SER A 251 6.94 -10.08 11.48
N ASN A 252 5.93 -10.68 12.13
CA ASN A 252 5.92 -10.82 13.59
C ASN A 252 6.92 -11.90 14.06
N PHE A 253 7.35 -12.78 13.16
CA PHE A 253 8.11 -13.98 13.49
C PHE A 253 9.50 -14.03 12.88
N PHE A 254 9.72 -13.26 11.81
CA PHE A 254 11.00 -13.16 11.11
C PHE A 254 11.39 -11.70 10.92
N TYR A 255 12.70 -11.44 11.00
CA TYR A 255 13.24 -10.12 10.72
C TYR A 255 12.86 -9.68 9.30
N TRP A 256 12.27 -8.47 9.20
CA TRP A 256 11.68 -7.98 7.96
C TRP A 256 12.41 -6.73 7.46
N ASP A 257 13.17 -6.89 6.38
CA ASP A 257 13.88 -5.82 5.67
C ASP A 257 13.89 -6.05 4.15
N ALA A 258 13.14 -5.20 3.46
CA ALA A 258 13.02 -5.16 2.01
C ALA A 258 14.37 -5.15 1.25
N ASN A 259 15.43 -4.53 1.81
CA ASN A 259 16.74 -4.46 1.18
C ASN A 259 17.49 -5.79 1.26
N LEU A 260 17.28 -6.57 2.32
CA LEU A 260 17.82 -7.92 2.44
C LEU A 260 17.02 -8.90 1.58
N HIS A 261 15.68 -8.77 1.58
CA HIS A 261 14.81 -9.65 0.80
C HIS A 261 15.15 -9.58 -0.69
N VAL A 262 15.28 -8.37 -1.27
CA VAL A 262 15.55 -8.24 -2.72
C VAL A 262 16.85 -8.94 -3.12
N GLN A 263 17.94 -8.75 -2.36
CA GLN A 263 19.23 -9.37 -2.66
C GLN A 263 19.12 -10.90 -2.62
N MET A 264 18.52 -11.42 -1.55
CA MET A 264 18.33 -12.86 -1.37
C MET A 264 17.45 -13.48 -2.47
N MET A 265 16.38 -12.79 -2.90
CA MET A 265 15.47 -13.31 -3.92
C MET A 265 16.07 -13.24 -5.33
N ILE A 266 16.92 -12.25 -5.61
CA ILE A 266 17.70 -12.21 -6.86
C ILE A 266 18.66 -13.40 -6.89
N GLU A 267 19.44 -13.60 -5.83
CA GLU A 267 20.48 -14.63 -5.77
C GLU A 267 19.90 -16.05 -5.81
N LYS A 268 18.83 -16.31 -5.06
CA LYS A 268 18.25 -17.67 -4.95
C LYS A 268 17.30 -18.01 -6.09
N TYR A 269 16.56 -17.02 -6.58
CA TYR A 269 15.37 -17.25 -7.41
C TYR A 269 15.35 -16.44 -8.68
N ASN A 270 16.42 -15.71 -9.00
CA ASN A 270 16.53 -14.91 -10.20
C ASN A 270 15.38 -13.89 -10.33
N PHE A 271 14.90 -13.37 -9.19
CA PHE A 271 13.91 -12.29 -9.14
C PHE A 271 14.38 -11.11 -10.00
N LYS A 272 13.45 -10.46 -10.69
CA LYS A 272 13.76 -9.33 -11.58
C LYS A 272 13.23 -8.01 -11.03
N GLU A 273 14.11 -7.03 -10.95
CA GLU A 273 13.74 -5.63 -10.75
C GLU A 273 13.20 -5.02 -12.05
N SER A 274 12.49 -3.90 -11.94
CA SER A 274 12.01 -3.14 -13.10
C SER A 274 13.16 -2.83 -14.06
N GLU A 275 12.99 -3.11 -15.35
CA GLU A 275 13.97 -2.80 -16.41
C GLU A 275 14.09 -1.29 -16.63
N GLU A 276 12.99 -0.55 -16.41
CA GLU A 276 12.95 0.90 -16.50
C GLU A 276 13.01 1.55 -15.11
N PRO A 277 13.69 2.70 -14.97
CA PRO A 277 13.67 3.46 -13.72
C PRO A 277 12.27 4.06 -13.46
N PHE A 278 11.89 4.14 -12.18
CA PHE A 278 10.69 4.87 -11.78
C PHE A 278 10.99 6.36 -11.62
N GLU A 279 10.02 7.20 -11.95
CA GLU A 279 10.16 8.66 -11.83
C GLU A 279 10.07 9.10 -10.36
N ARG A 280 9.16 8.48 -9.60
CA ARG A 280 8.84 8.91 -8.22
C ARG A 280 9.64 8.18 -7.14
N THR A 281 10.54 7.26 -7.50
CA THR A 281 11.46 6.61 -6.54
C THR A 281 12.71 6.03 -7.21
N TYR A 282 13.81 5.91 -6.47
CA TYR A 282 15.04 5.26 -6.93
C TYR A 282 15.01 3.73 -6.80
N ARG A 283 14.04 3.17 -6.05
CA ARG A 283 13.93 1.73 -5.80
C ARG A 283 13.25 1.01 -6.97
N ARG A 284 13.98 0.14 -7.67
CA ARG A 284 13.48 -0.58 -8.86
C ARG A 284 12.78 -1.90 -8.55
N MET A 285 12.77 -2.33 -7.30
CA MET A 285 12.22 -3.61 -6.83
C MET A 285 10.84 -3.52 -6.17
N SER A 286 10.30 -2.32 -5.95
CA SER A 286 9.05 -2.13 -5.20
C SER A 286 7.83 -2.14 -6.13
N ASN A 287 6.73 -2.75 -5.70
CA ASN A 287 5.39 -2.64 -6.30
C ASN A 287 5.34 -2.90 -7.82
N LEU A 288 6.04 -3.93 -8.29
CA LEU A 288 6.04 -4.29 -9.73
C LEU A 288 4.70 -4.86 -10.20
N ASP A 289 3.84 -5.24 -9.26
CA ASP A 289 2.50 -5.78 -9.46
C ASP A 289 1.46 -4.75 -9.90
N ASP A 290 1.77 -3.46 -9.73
CA ASP A 290 0.93 -2.36 -10.21
C ASP A 290 1.79 -1.19 -10.67
N MET A 291 1.77 -0.90 -11.97
CA MET A 291 2.56 0.18 -12.56
C MET A 291 2.21 1.57 -12.00
N HIS A 292 0.99 1.75 -11.49
CA HIS A 292 0.51 3.02 -10.95
C HIS A 292 0.94 3.24 -9.50
N GLU A 293 1.29 2.19 -8.76
CA GLU A 293 1.74 2.32 -7.37
C GLU A 293 2.94 3.26 -7.28
N ASN A 294 4.03 3.02 -8.01
CA ASN A 294 5.17 3.97 -8.06
C ASN A 294 4.93 5.19 -8.98
N GLY A 295 3.71 5.37 -9.47
CA GLY A 295 3.32 6.34 -10.48
C GLY A 295 2.19 7.24 -9.99
N ILE A 296 1.08 7.30 -10.72
CA ILE A 296 -0.01 8.23 -10.40
C ILE A 296 -0.73 7.96 -9.07
N HIS A 297 -0.70 6.73 -8.53
CA HIS A 297 -1.29 6.44 -7.21
C HIS A 297 -0.55 7.24 -6.13
N ASP A 298 0.79 7.17 -6.15
CA ASP A 298 1.60 7.94 -5.23
C ASP A 298 1.70 9.43 -5.56
N TYR A 299 1.44 9.82 -6.81
CA TYR A 299 1.24 11.23 -7.13
C TYR A 299 0.03 11.78 -6.38
N MET A 300 -1.07 11.03 -6.31
CA MET A 300 -2.22 11.45 -5.53
C MET A 300 -1.94 11.54 -4.02
N LYS A 301 -1.04 10.70 -3.49
CA LYS A 301 -0.56 10.88 -2.11
C LYS A 301 0.18 12.22 -1.92
N PHE A 302 1.02 12.60 -2.88
CA PHE A 302 1.67 13.92 -2.87
C PHE A 302 0.66 15.05 -2.94
N VAL A 303 -0.31 14.98 -3.86
CA VAL A 303 -1.38 15.98 -3.97
C VAL A 303 -2.17 16.09 -2.66
N LYS A 304 -2.53 14.97 -2.04
CA LYS A 304 -3.30 14.96 -0.78
C LYS A 304 -2.52 15.51 0.40
N PHE A 305 -1.29 15.03 0.59
CA PHE A 305 -0.58 15.14 1.87
C PHE A 305 0.76 15.87 1.79
N GLY A 306 1.19 16.29 0.61
CA GLY A 306 2.44 17.04 0.39
C GLY A 306 3.71 16.19 0.36
N TYR A 307 3.61 14.85 0.35
CA TYR A 307 4.72 13.91 0.26
C TYR A 307 4.37 12.66 -0.55
N GLY A 308 5.37 12.01 -1.15
CA GLY A 308 5.19 10.93 -2.13
C GLY A 308 5.90 9.62 -1.76
N ARG A 309 6.10 8.75 -2.76
CA ARG A 309 6.75 7.43 -2.61
C ARG A 309 8.21 7.55 -2.21
N CYS A 310 8.93 8.57 -2.69
CA CYS A 310 10.33 8.75 -2.37
C CYS A 310 10.50 9.02 -0.88
N THR A 311 9.63 9.83 -0.28
CA THR A 311 9.61 10.05 1.18
C THR A 311 9.42 8.75 1.98
N ASP A 312 8.53 7.84 1.55
CA ASP A 312 8.36 6.54 2.22
C ASP A 312 9.64 5.68 2.13
N HIS A 313 10.17 5.54 0.92
CA HIS A 313 11.33 4.69 0.65
C HIS A 313 12.61 5.20 1.31
N THR A 314 12.83 6.52 1.29
CA THR A 314 13.96 7.15 1.98
C THR A 314 13.81 7.07 3.49
N SER A 315 12.60 7.21 4.04
CA SER A 315 12.35 7.03 5.48
C SER A 315 12.65 5.59 5.94
N LYS A 316 12.33 4.58 5.12
CA LYS A 316 12.74 3.19 5.37
C LYS A 316 14.26 3.01 5.28
N ASP A 317 14.91 3.62 4.29
CA ASP A 317 16.36 3.48 4.09
C ASP A 317 17.21 4.26 5.10
N ILE A 318 16.70 5.35 5.66
CA ILE A 318 17.36 5.99 6.82
C ILE A 318 17.28 5.07 8.03
N ARG A 319 16.11 4.47 8.29
CA ARG A 319 15.92 3.56 9.44
C ARG A 319 16.81 2.31 9.35
N SER A 320 17.06 1.80 8.14
CA SER A 320 17.98 0.66 7.93
C SER A 320 19.44 1.07 7.75
N GLY A 321 19.78 2.37 7.88
CA GLY A 321 21.15 2.88 7.74
C GLY A 321 21.70 2.90 6.31
N LYS A 322 20.86 2.68 5.29
CA LYS A 322 21.25 2.70 3.87
C LYS A 322 21.38 4.11 3.29
N LEU A 323 20.66 5.09 3.84
CA LEU A 323 20.73 6.48 3.41
C LEU A 323 20.96 7.41 4.60
N THR A 324 21.77 8.44 4.37
CA THR A 324 21.82 9.61 5.25
C THR A 324 20.61 10.52 5.01
N ARG A 325 20.32 11.38 5.99
CA ARG A 325 19.24 12.38 5.89
C ARG A 325 19.41 13.32 4.69
N ASP A 326 20.63 13.77 4.42
CA ASP A 326 20.91 14.71 3.32
C ASP A 326 20.71 14.07 1.94
N GLN A 327 21.15 12.82 1.77
CA GLN A 327 20.88 12.05 0.56
C GLN A 327 19.38 11.85 0.34
N ALA A 328 18.65 11.53 1.42
CA ALA A 328 17.20 11.38 1.37
C ALA A 328 16.48 12.67 0.96
N ILE A 329 16.86 13.82 1.53
CA ILE A 329 16.32 15.14 1.14
C ILE A 329 16.57 15.39 -0.36
N SER A 330 17.78 15.08 -0.85
CA SER A 330 18.10 15.24 -2.26
C SER A 330 17.21 14.37 -3.16
N GLU A 331 16.89 13.14 -2.78
CA GLU A 331 16.03 12.27 -3.59
C GLU A 331 14.56 12.68 -3.53
N VAL A 332 14.06 13.07 -2.35
CA VAL A 332 12.68 13.55 -2.17
C VAL A 332 12.43 14.80 -3.04
N ARG A 333 13.36 15.76 -3.00
CA ARG A 333 13.25 17.01 -3.77
C ARG A 333 13.16 16.75 -5.27
N LYS A 334 13.89 15.76 -5.78
CA LYS A 334 13.90 15.41 -7.21
C LYS A 334 12.60 14.73 -7.66
N ARG A 335 11.92 13.96 -6.78
CA ARG A 335 10.99 12.90 -7.24
C ARG A 335 9.55 13.04 -6.77
N ASP A 336 9.31 13.45 -5.53
CA ASP A 336 7.98 13.31 -4.92
C ASP A 336 6.88 14.13 -5.60
N HIS A 337 7.25 15.19 -6.32
CA HIS A 337 6.30 16.07 -7.00
C HIS A 337 6.01 15.67 -8.45
N ILE A 338 6.75 14.71 -9.03
CA ILE A 338 6.65 14.38 -10.45
C ILE A 338 5.29 13.75 -10.77
N LYS A 339 4.49 14.39 -11.63
CA LYS A 339 3.32 13.77 -12.25
C LYS A 339 3.80 12.76 -13.28
N SER A 340 3.69 11.47 -12.95
CA SER A 340 4.35 10.37 -13.64
C SER A 340 3.67 10.02 -14.98
N ASN A 341 4.45 9.56 -15.94
CA ASN A 341 4.03 9.31 -17.33
C ASN A 341 3.05 8.14 -17.47
N ASP A 342 2.95 7.26 -16.47
CA ASP A 342 1.93 6.21 -16.42
C ASP A 342 0.50 6.77 -16.34
N LEU A 343 0.33 8.07 -16.07
CA LEU A 343 -0.96 8.78 -16.19
C LEU A 343 -1.60 8.56 -17.55
N ALA A 344 -0.81 8.62 -18.64
CA ALA A 344 -1.33 8.49 -20.00
C ALA A 344 -2.05 7.14 -20.20
N ARG A 345 -1.48 6.06 -19.65
CA ARG A 345 -2.11 4.73 -19.69
C ARG A 345 -3.40 4.70 -18.89
N TRP A 346 -3.44 5.33 -17.72
CA TRP A 346 -4.65 5.34 -16.89
C TRP A 346 -5.77 6.17 -17.52
N LEU A 347 -5.44 7.33 -18.08
CA LEU A 347 -6.38 8.20 -18.78
C LEU A 347 -7.02 7.48 -19.97
N ASP A 348 -6.22 6.79 -20.79
CA ASP A 348 -6.72 5.93 -21.87
C ASP A 348 -7.62 4.81 -21.33
N TYR A 349 -7.18 4.14 -20.26
CA TYR A 349 -7.90 3.04 -19.64
C TYR A 349 -9.30 3.43 -19.14
N VAL A 350 -9.47 4.61 -18.55
CA VAL A 350 -10.77 5.08 -18.04
C VAL A 350 -11.51 6.03 -18.99
N GLY A 351 -10.90 6.41 -20.12
CA GLY A 351 -11.46 7.35 -21.07
C GLY A 351 -11.56 8.79 -20.54
N TRP A 352 -10.57 9.24 -19.76
CA TRP A 352 -10.51 10.59 -19.19
C TRP A 352 -9.49 11.48 -19.88
N THR A 353 -9.66 12.78 -19.72
CA THR A 353 -8.65 13.78 -20.08
C THR A 353 -7.79 14.13 -18.87
N GLU A 354 -6.56 14.58 -19.12
CA GLU A 354 -5.66 15.04 -18.06
C GLU A 354 -6.25 16.23 -17.29
N LYS A 355 -6.96 17.14 -17.97
CA LYS A 355 -7.67 18.25 -17.33
C LYS A 355 -8.72 17.77 -16.31
N GLN A 356 -9.49 16.74 -16.65
CA GLN A 356 -10.45 16.14 -15.71
C GLN A 356 -9.74 15.56 -14.49
N PHE A 357 -8.63 14.83 -14.71
CA PHE A 357 -7.82 14.28 -13.62
C PHE A 357 -7.29 15.39 -12.70
N ASP A 358 -6.66 16.42 -13.27
CA ASP A 358 -6.06 17.52 -12.49
C ASP A 358 -7.12 18.31 -11.71
N CYS A 359 -8.30 18.57 -12.29
CA CYS A 359 -9.41 19.21 -11.57
C CYS A 359 -9.91 18.38 -10.39
N ILE A 360 -10.05 17.06 -10.54
CA ILE A 360 -10.44 16.17 -9.44
C ILE A 360 -9.33 16.07 -8.40
N ALA A 361 -8.08 15.93 -8.84
CA ALA A 361 -6.92 15.81 -7.95
C ALA A 361 -6.82 17.00 -7.00
N ASP A 362 -6.99 18.22 -7.50
CA ASP A 362 -6.91 19.42 -6.67
C ASP A 362 -7.99 19.49 -5.57
N THR A 363 -9.14 18.83 -5.75
CA THR A 363 -10.18 18.81 -4.71
C THR A 363 -9.71 18.13 -3.43
N PHE A 364 -8.73 17.22 -3.55
CA PHE A 364 -8.17 16.41 -2.48
C PHE A 364 -6.96 17.03 -1.78
N ARG A 365 -6.48 18.20 -2.21
CA ARG A 365 -5.39 18.91 -1.51
C ARG A 365 -5.83 19.31 -0.11
N ASP A 366 -5.12 18.83 0.90
CA ASP A 366 -5.40 19.13 2.29
C ASP A 366 -5.07 20.61 2.62
N PRO A 367 -6.03 21.42 3.11
CA PRO A 367 -5.78 22.82 3.48
C PRO A 367 -4.81 22.99 4.67
N ARG A 368 -4.48 21.91 5.39
CA ARG A 368 -3.45 21.88 6.43
C ARG A 368 -2.04 21.74 5.86
N VAL A 369 -1.91 21.52 4.55
CA VAL A 369 -0.63 21.37 3.84
C VAL A 369 -0.46 22.45 2.78
N TRP A 370 -1.51 22.66 1.99
CA TRP A 370 -1.46 23.48 0.79
C TRP A 370 -2.08 24.86 1.02
N TRP A 371 -1.46 25.88 0.42
CA TRP A 371 -2.04 27.22 0.28
C TRP A 371 -1.89 27.72 -1.15
N ILE A 372 -2.58 28.81 -1.47
CA ILE A 372 -2.55 29.41 -2.80
C ILE A 372 -1.76 30.70 -2.74
N LYS A 373 -0.83 30.88 -3.69
CA LYS A 373 -0.11 32.15 -3.89
C LYS A 373 0.01 32.40 -5.38
N ASN A 374 -0.43 33.57 -5.84
CA ASN A 374 -0.44 33.94 -7.27
C ASN A 374 -1.13 32.92 -8.19
N GLY A 375 -2.14 32.21 -7.70
CA GLY A 375 -2.86 31.19 -8.46
C GLY A 375 -2.12 29.85 -8.62
N GLU A 376 -1.08 29.61 -7.83
CA GLU A 376 -0.35 28.35 -7.78
C GLU A 376 -0.47 27.68 -6.40
N TRP A 377 -0.29 26.37 -6.37
CA TRP A 377 -0.24 25.58 -5.14
C TRP A 377 1.12 25.65 -4.48
N TRP A 378 1.15 26.08 -3.22
CA TRP A 378 2.36 26.16 -2.41
C TRP A 378 2.26 25.26 -1.18
N LYS A 379 3.40 24.72 -0.74
CA LYS A 379 3.52 23.99 0.53
C LYS A 379 4.90 24.20 1.16
N ASP A 380 5.00 23.91 2.46
CA ASP A 380 6.27 23.81 3.16
C ASP A 380 7.05 22.56 2.72
N ASN A 381 8.37 22.61 2.84
CA ASN A 381 9.27 21.52 2.49
C ASN A 381 10.19 21.13 3.63
N ILE A 382 10.68 19.89 3.58
CA ILE A 382 11.62 19.36 4.56
C ILE A 382 12.99 20.09 4.54
N TRP A 383 13.31 20.81 3.46
CA TRP A 383 14.51 21.64 3.34
C TRP A 383 14.28 23.11 3.77
N GLY A 384 13.19 23.40 4.49
CA GLY A 384 12.93 24.70 5.13
C GLY A 384 12.18 25.71 4.25
N GLU A 385 12.50 25.81 2.97
CA GLU A 385 11.89 26.81 2.08
C GLU A 385 10.63 26.29 1.38
N PRO A 386 9.50 27.02 1.41
CA PRO A 386 8.31 26.71 0.62
C PRO A 386 8.56 26.69 -0.89
N SER A 387 7.75 25.97 -1.64
CA SER A 387 7.84 25.95 -3.11
C SER A 387 6.48 25.81 -3.77
N SER A 388 6.40 26.28 -5.01
CA SER A 388 5.24 26.12 -5.89
C SER A 388 5.24 24.77 -6.59
N TYR A 389 4.05 24.18 -6.78
CA TYR A 389 3.84 22.87 -7.41
C TYR A 389 2.67 22.90 -8.41
N GLY A 390 2.67 23.92 -9.26
CA GLY A 390 1.75 24.05 -10.40
C GLY A 390 0.52 24.92 -10.12
N SER A 391 -0.17 25.27 -11.20
CA SER A 391 -1.36 26.12 -11.17
C SER A 391 -2.54 25.46 -10.45
N VAL A 392 -3.39 26.28 -9.86
CA VAL A 392 -4.66 25.84 -9.27
C VAL A 392 -5.68 25.57 -10.37
N ASN A 393 -6.17 24.34 -10.44
CA ASN A 393 -7.21 23.88 -11.37
C ASN A 393 -8.62 23.93 -10.78
N LEU A 394 -8.75 24.31 -9.50
CA LEU A 394 -10.05 24.54 -8.85
C LEU A 394 -10.67 25.86 -9.30
N ASP A 395 -11.98 25.82 -9.46
CA ASP A 395 -12.82 27.02 -9.57
C ASP A 395 -12.59 27.95 -8.36
N LYS A 396 -12.57 29.27 -8.61
CA LYS A 396 -12.20 30.27 -7.58
C LYS A 396 -13.10 30.25 -6.35
N ASP A 397 -14.36 29.86 -6.47
CA ASP A 397 -15.30 29.70 -5.36
C ASP A 397 -14.87 28.60 -4.37
N LYS A 398 -14.12 27.60 -4.83
CA LYS A 398 -13.59 26.52 -3.99
C LYS A 398 -12.31 26.91 -3.24
N TRP A 399 -11.73 28.08 -3.53
CA TRP A 399 -10.49 28.54 -2.88
C TRP A 399 -10.70 28.94 -1.42
N GLN A 400 -11.95 29.20 -1.00
CA GLN A 400 -12.31 29.70 0.32
C GLN A 400 -11.84 28.83 1.51
N LYS A 401 -11.55 27.54 1.28
CA LYS A 401 -11.00 26.64 2.32
C LYS A 401 -9.48 26.71 2.48
N TYR A 402 -8.79 27.46 1.62
CA TYR A 402 -7.33 27.59 1.63
C TYR A 402 -6.91 28.99 2.08
N TYR A 403 -5.71 29.08 2.65
CA TYR A 403 -5.04 30.36 2.82
C TYR A 403 -4.62 30.89 1.43
N ILE A 404 -4.82 32.19 1.18
CA ILE A 404 -4.48 32.86 -0.08
C ILE A 404 -3.49 33.99 0.23
N GLU A 405 -2.33 33.94 -0.41
CA GLU A 405 -1.22 34.91 -0.30
C GLU A 405 -1.11 35.79 -1.55
#